data_AF-A0A3B9FJT7-F1
#
_entry.id   AF-A0A3B9FJT7-F1
#
_cell.length_a   1.000
_cell.length_b   1.000
_cell.length_c   1.000
_cell.angle_alpha   90.00
_cell.angle_beta   90.00
_cell.angle_gamma   90.00
#
_symmetry.space_group_name_H-M   'P 1'
#
loop_
_entity.id
_entity.type
_entity.pdbx_description
1 polymer ?
#
loop_
_entity_poly.entity_id
_entity_poly.type
_entity_poly.pdbx_seq_one_letter_code
_entity_poly.pdbx_strand_id
1 'polypeptide(L)'
;RCSLMTGMHTGHALVRGNKEVKPEGQSPLADSAQTIPEVLKKAGYVSGMFGKWGLGAPGSEGDPMNQGFDRFYGLNCQRQSHNFYPTHVWSDRKKVQLDRKHYSHTLIADECLKFIRANKDKPFFCYVPFTIP
;
A
#
# COMPACT_ATOMS: atom_id res chain seq x y z
N ARG A 1 -1.98 -5.15 -9.73
CA ARG A 1 -2.16 -5.10 -8.26
C ARG A 1 -3.55 -5.55 -7.86
N CYS A 2 -4.60 -5.05 -8.49
CA CYS A 2 -5.98 -5.48 -8.22
C CYS A 2 -6.10 -7.02 -8.22
N SER A 3 -5.65 -7.69 -9.28
CA SER A 3 -5.71 -9.16 -9.37
C SER A 3 -4.97 -9.89 -8.26
N LEU A 4 -3.85 -9.35 -7.78
CA LEU A 4 -3.15 -9.92 -6.63
C LEU A 4 -3.98 -9.77 -5.37
N MET A 5 -4.54 -8.57 -5.13
CA MET A 5 -5.30 -8.29 -3.92
C MET A 5 -6.63 -9.04 -3.87
N THR A 6 -7.32 -9.19 -4.99
CA THR A 6 -8.68 -9.74 -5.02
C THR A 6 -8.78 -11.17 -5.54
N GLY A 7 -7.68 -11.73 -6.08
CA GLY A 7 -7.70 -13.02 -6.78
C GLY A 7 -8.45 -13.02 -8.12
N MET A 8 -8.97 -11.88 -8.57
CA MET A 8 -9.73 -11.79 -9.82
C MET A 8 -8.83 -11.49 -11.01
N HIS A 9 -8.95 -12.26 -12.08
CA HIS A 9 -8.30 -11.90 -13.35
C HIS A 9 -8.87 -10.58 -13.90
N THR A 10 -8.14 -9.94 -14.82
CA THR A 10 -8.45 -8.59 -15.33
C THR A 10 -9.81 -8.47 -16.02
N GLY A 11 -10.43 -9.57 -16.42
CA GLY A 11 -11.80 -9.59 -16.96
C GLY A 11 -12.90 -9.38 -15.92
N HIS A 12 -12.63 -9.69 -14.64
CA HIS A 12 -13.57 -9.52 -13.53
C HIS A 12 -13.11 -8.46 -12.51
N ALA A 13 -11.82 -8.11 -12.50
CA ALA A 13 -11.31 -7.06 -11.63
C ALA A 13 -11.92 -5.68 -11.94
N LEU A 14 -12.24 -4.92 -10.90
CA LEU A 14 -12.76 -3.55 -10.98
C LEU A 14 -11.70 -2.58 -11.53
N VAL A 15 -10.47 -2.66 -11.00
CA VAL A 15 -9.37 -1.80 -11.41
C VAL A 15 -8.48 -2.53 -12.41
N ARG A 16 -8.55 -2.12 -13.68
CA ARG A 16 -7.85 -2.76 -14.83
C ARG A 16 -6.69 -1.95 -15.40
N GLY A 17 -6.42 -0.77 -14.84
CA GLY A 17 -5.37 0.13 -15.30
C GLY A 17 -4.98 1.15 -14.23
N ASN A 18 -4.05 2.05 -14.57
CA ASN A 18 -3.50 3.06 -13.65
C ASN A 18 -4.23 4.41 -13.77
N LYS A 19 -5.56 4.42 -13.80
CA LYS A 19 -6.33 5.68 -13.93
C LYS A 19 -6.04 6.60 -12.75
N GLU A 20 -5.32 7.70 -13.00
CA GLU A 20 -4.95 8.69 -11.97
C GLU A 20 -6.19 9.46 -11.49
N VAL A 21 -6.21 9.79 -10.20
CA VAL A 21 -7.15 10.75 -9.60
C VAL A 21 -6.39 11.91 -8.96
N LYS A 22 -6.99 13.11 -8.98
CA LYS A 22 -6.42 14.31 -8.38
C LYS A 22 -6.86 14.44 -6.90
N PRO A 23 -6.03 15.00 -6.02
CA PRO A 23 -4.67 15.50 -6.26
C PRO A 23 -3.60 14.38 -6.32
N GLU A 24 -3.86 13.22 -5.73
CA GLU A 24 -2.97 12.06 -5.78
C GLU A 24 -3.74 10.73 -5.62
N GLY A 25 -3.22 9.65 -6.22
CA GLY A 25 -3.79 8.31 -6.13
C GLY A 25 -4.24 7.74 -7.47
N GLN A 26 -4.83 6.56 -7.42
CA GLN A 26 -5.49 5.89 -8.55
C GLN A 26 -6.97 5.70 -8.24
N SER A 27 -7.79 5.42 -9.27
CA SER A 27 -9.18 5.01 -9.07
C SER A 27 -9.27 3.90 -8.02
N PRO A 28 -10.15 4.05 -7.03
CA PRO A 28 -10.14 3.20 -5.86
C PRO A 28 -10.65 1.80 -6.17
N LEU A 29 -10.15 0.85 -5.39
CA LEU A 29 -10.85 -0.41 -5.17
C LEU A 29 -12.12 -0.11 -4.35
N ALA A 30 -13.24 -0.73 -4.71
CA ALA A 30 -14.49 -0.56 -4.00
C ALA A 30 -14.40 -1.13 -2.57
N ASP A 31 -15.16 -0.56 -1.64
CA ASP A 31 -15.34 -1.08 -0.27
C ASP A 31 -15.83 -2.54 -0.23
N SER A 32 -16.62 -2.96 -1.21
CA SER A 32 -17.17 -4.30 -1.35
C SER A 32 -16.16 -5.32 -1.90
N ALA A 33 -14.99 -4.89 -2.36
CA ALA A 33 -13.96 -5.81 -2.83
C ALA A 33 -13.29 -6.51 -1.65
N GLN A 34 -13.26 -7.84 -1.68
CA GLN A 34 -12.51 -8.60 -0.68
C GLN A 34 -11.04 -8.71 -1.08
N THR A 35 -10.15 -8.37 -0.14
CA THR A 35 -8.70 -8.39 -0.34
C THR A 35 -8.00 -9.46 0.50
N ILE A 36 -6.84 -9.94 0.03
CA ILE A 36 -5.97 -10.88 0.78
C ILE A 36 -5.78 -10.49 2.25
N PRO A 37 -5.35 -9.26 2.61
CA PRO A 37 -5.15 -8.89 4.02
C PRO A 37 -6.44 -8.99 4.85
N GLU A 38 -7.63 -8.69 4.31
CA GLU A 38 -8.90 -8.86 5.03
C GLU A 38 -9.25 -10.33 5.28
N VAL A 39 -8.95 -11.20 4.31
CA VAL A 39 -9.13 -12.65 4.47
C VAL A 39 -8.16 -13.19 5.51
N LEU A 40 -6.88 -12.82 5.45
CA LEU A 40 -5.86 -13.27 6.40
C LEU A 40 -6.11 -12.76 7.82
N LYS A 41 -6.65 -11.55 7.96
CA LYS A 41 -7.04 -10.98 9.26
C LYS A 41 -8.04 -11.86 10.01
N LYS A 42 -8.97 -12.50 9.30
CA LYS A 42 -9.92 -13.48 9.90
C LYS A 42 -9.22 -14.71 10.48
N ALA A 43 -8.03 -15.05 9.98
CA ALA A 43 -7.19 -16.13 10.47
C ALA A 43 -6.15 -15.66 11.52
N GLY A 44 -6.27 -14.42 12.03
CA GLY A 44 -5.40 -13.89 13.09
C GLY A 44 -4.07 -13.30 12.60
N TYR A 45 -3.90 -13.07 11.30
CA TYR A 45 -2.71 -12.41 10.77
C TYR A 45 -2.74 -10.91 11.02
N VAL A 46 -1.57 -10.34 11.30
CA VAL A 46 -1.32 -8.90 11.20
C VAL A 46 -0.76 -8.58 9.81
N SER A 47 -1.33 -7.60 9.12
CA SER A 47 -0.95 -7.27 7.75
C SER A 47 -0.20 -5.93 7.65
N GLY A 48 0.96 -5.93 7.00
CA GLY A 48 1.76 -4.74 6.75
C GLY A 48 2.05 -4.55 5.27
N MET A 49 2.00 -3.30 4.81
CA MET A 49 2.29 -2.91 3.43
C MET A 49 3.40 -1.85 3.36
N PHE A 50 4.44 -2.12 2.58
CA PHE A 50 5.63 -1.27 2.49
C PHE A 50 5.98 -0.97 1.03
N GLY A 51 5.57 0.20 0.53
CA GLY A 51 5.85 0.66 -0.84
C GLY A 51 4.64 1.24 -1.59
N LYS A 52 4.55 1.00 -2.89
CA LYS A 52 3.49 1.57 -3.74
C LYS A 52 2.18 0.83 -3.58
N TRP A 53 1.05 1.54 -3.46
CA TRP A 53 -0.29 0.95 -3.46
C TRP A 53 -0.97 0.95 -4.83
N GLY A 54 -1.46 2.10 -5.30
CA GLY A 54 -2.05 2.24 -6.63
C GLY A 54 -3.44 1.63 -6.82
N LEU A 55 -4.21 1.39 -5.75
CA LEU A 55 -5.62 0.98 -5.81
C LEU A 55 -6.53 1.90 -5.00
N GLY A 56 -6.15 3.18 -4.87
CA GLY A 56 -6.94 4.19 -4.17
C GLY A 56 -6.12 5.42 -3.80
N ALA A 57 -6.80 6.56 -3.71
CA ALA A 57 -6.24 7.78 -3.14
C ALA A 57 -6.18 7.70 -1.60
N PRO A 58 -5.30 8.48 -0.95
CA PRO A 58 -5.34 8.63 0.50
C PRO A 58 -6.74 9.05 0.97
N GLY A 59 -7.28 8.34 1.96
CA GLY A 59 -8.61 8.56 2.51
C GLY A 59 -9.80 8.06 1.67
N SER A 60 -9.57 7.49 0.49
CA SER A 60 -10.65 6.85 -0.30
C SER A 60 -11.03 5.48 0.26
N GLU A 61 -12.15 4.91 -0.21
CA GLU A 61 -12.52 3.51 0.08
C GLU A 61 -11.39 2.53 -0.27
N GLY A 62 -10.64 2.82 -1.33
CA GLY A 62 -9.49 2.03 -1.76
C GLY A 62 -8.20 2.34 -1.02
N ASP A 63 -8.17 3.19 0.01
CA ASP A 63 -6.98 3.41 0.83
C ASP A 63 -6.49 2.08 1.44
N PRO A 64 -5.18 1.76 1.47
CA PRO A 64 -4.71 0.48 2.03
C PRO A 64 -5.19 0.23 3.47
N MET A 65 -5.34 1.29 4.28
CA MET A 65 -5.84 1.19 5.65
C MET A 65 -7.34 0.87 5.73
N ASN A 66 -8.08 1.04 4.63
CA ASN A 66 -9.48 0.63 4.49
C ASN A 66 -9.61 -0.74 3.80
N GLN A 67 -8.50 -1.30 3.29
CA GLN A 67 -8.44 -2.54 2.51
C GLN A 67 -7.64 -3.61 3.27
N GLY A 68 -7.88 -3.70 4.59
CA GLY A 68 -7.37 -4.76 5.46
C GLY A 68 -5.96 -4.62 6.03
N PHE A 69 -5.14 -3.67 5.58
CA PHE A 69 -3.78 -3.50 6.14
C PHE A 69 -3.83 -2.82 7.52
N ASP A 70 -3.04 -3.35 8.47
CA ASP A 70 -2.90 -2.81 9.82
C ASP A 70 -1.75 -1.78 9.92
N ARG A 71 -0.78 -1.87 9.00
CA ARG A 71 0.34 -0.94 8.87
C ARG A 71 0.60 -0.61 7.41
N PHE A 72 0.75 0.67 7.09
CA PHE A 72 1.15 1.11 5.75
C PHE A 72 2.29 2.13 5.83
N TYR A 73 3.34 1.92 5.05
CA TYR A 73 4.36 2.93 4.81
C TYR A 73 4.75 2.99 3.34
N GLY A 74 4.47 4.11 2.67
CA GLY A 74 4.82 4.26 1.26
C GLY A 74 4.00 5.29 0.51
N LEU A 75 3.56 4.94 -0.70
CA LEU A 75 2.98 5.88 -1.67
C LEU A 75 1.70 5.32 -2.29
N ASN A 76 0.60 6.05 -2.16
CA ASN A 76 -0.66 5.66 -2.81
C ASN A 76 -0.60 5.81 -4.33
N CYS A 77 0.10 6.84 -4.80
CA CYS A 77 0.06 7.29 -6.18
C CYS A 77 1.20 6.67 -7.02
N GLN A 78 0.85 6.05 -8.14
CA GLN A 78 1.79 5.55 -9.14
C GLN A 78 2.76 6.64 -9.64
N ARG A 79 2.27 7.82 -9.97
CA ARG A 79 3.11 8.95 -10.41
C ARG A 79 4.14 9.35 -9.36
N GLN A 80 3.74 9.43 -8.09
CA GLN A 80 4.67 9.78 -7.01
C GLN A 80 5.67 8.65 -6.73
N SER A 81 5.28 7.40 -6.98
CA SER A 81 6.12 6.22 -6.77
C SER A 81 7.32 6.14 -7.73
N HIS A 82 7.32 6.92 -8.82
CA HIS A 82 8.45 7.00 -9.75
C HIS A 82 9.55 7.98 -9.28
N ASN A 83 9.40 8.56 -8.08
CA ASN A 83 10.40 9.45 -7.52
C ASN A 83 11.15 8.75 -6.37
N PHE A 84 12.46 8.60 -6.53
CA PHE A 84 13.35 8.03 -5.52
C PHE A 84 13.56 8.96 -4.31
N TYR A 85 13.28 10.26 -4.50
CA TYR A 85 13.36 11.31 -3.49
C TYR A 85 12.03 12.10 -3.45
N PRO A 86 10.92 11.47 -3.02
CA PRO A 86 9.60 12.09 -3.05
C PRO A 86 9.50 13.24 -2.04
N THR A 87 8.53 14.13 -2.23
CA THR A 87 8.25 15.22 -1.27
C THR A 87 7.56 14.75 0.00
N HIS A 88 7.02 13.53 -0.01
CA HIS A 88 6.34 12.95 1.14
C HIS A 88 6.21 11.45 0.97
N VAL A 89 5.91 10.78 2.06
CA VAL A 89 5.38 9.41 2.13
C VAL A 89 4.16 9.41 3.04
N TRP A 90 3.38 8.35 2.96
CA TRP A 90 2.28 8.08 3.86
C TRP A 90 2.73 7.07 4.90
N SER A 91 2.56 7.40 6.17
CA SER A 91 2.68 6.49 7.30
C SER A 91 1.27 6.31 7.88
N ASP A 92 0.64 5.21 7.52
CA ASP A 92 -0.79 4.97 7.70
C ASP A 92 -1.58 6.15 7.11
N ARG A 93 -2.40 6.82 7.93
CA ARG A 93 -3.20 7.99 7.53
C ARG A 93 -2.46 9.32 7.66
N LYS A 94 -1.19 9.31 8.09
CA LYS A 94 -0.38 10.52 8.30
C LYS A 94 0.53 10.76 7.10
N LYS A 95 0.37 11.92 6.47
CA LYS A 95 1.31 12.41 5.45
C LYS A 95 2.58 12.91 6.13
N VAL A 96 3.71 12.26 5.84
CA VAL A 96 5.04 12.64 6.35
C VAL A 96 5.75 13.40 5.24
N GLN A 97 5.98 14.70 5.45
CA GLN A 97 6.74 15.52 4.51
C GLN A 97 8.22 15.14 4.54
N LEU A 98 8.84 15.14 3.37
CA LEU A 98 10.25 14.84 3.15
C LEU A 98 10.91 16.02 2.42
N ASP A 99 12.21 16.17 2.61
CA ASP A 99 13.04 17.26 2.09
C ASP A 99 13.67 16.97 0.71
N ARG A 100 13.26 15.88 0.05
CA ARG A 100 13.87 15.33 -1.19
C ARG A 100 15.34 14.93 -1.07
N LYS A 101 15.86 14.70 0.14
CA LYS A 101 17.23 14.18 0.37
C LYS A 101 17.24 12.73 0.82
N HIS A 102 16.09 12.21 1.22
CA HIS A 102 15.95 10.84 1.70
C HIS A 102 15.56 9.89 0.57
N TYR A 103 16.37 8.84 0.37
CA TYR A 103 16.07 7.77 -0.57
C TYR A 103 14.89 6.93 -0.05
N SER A 104 13.78 6.95 -0.78
CA SER A 104 12.50 6.41 -0.29
C SER A 104 12.56 4.90 0.01
N HIS A 105 13.34 4.14 -0.74
CA HIS A 105 13.44 2.69 -0.56
C HIS A 105 14.15 2.30 0.74
N THR A 106 15.13 3.09 1.20
CA THR A 106 15.72 2.89 2.53
C THR A 106 14.67 3.08 3.61
N LEU A 107 13.89 4.16 3.53
CA LEU A 107 12.82 4.43 4.50
C LEU A 107 11.76 3.31 4.51
N ILE A 108 11.36 2.83 3.32
CA ILE A 108 10.40 1.73 3.15
C ILE A 108 10.96 0.43 3.73
N ALA A 109 12.22 0.12 3.46
CA ALA A 109 12.89 -1.08 3.97
C ALA A 109 13.03 -1.05 5.50
N ASP A 110 13.38 0.10 6.07
CA ASP A 110 13.49 0.26 7.52
C ASP A 110 12.15 0.02 8.23
N GLU A 111 11.05 0.58 7.71
CA GLU A 111 9.71 0.37 8.28
C GLU A 111 9.24 -1.08 8.10
N CYS A 112 9.56 -1.71 6.96
CA CYS A 112 9.31 -3.13 6.74
C CYS A 112 10.03 -4.00 7.76
N LEU A 113 11.33 -3.75 8.00
CA LEU A 113 12.12 -4.49 8.98
C LEU A 113 11.61 -4.27 10.40
N LYS A 114 11.18 -3.05 10.77
CA LYS A 114 10.54 -2.77 12.06
C LYS A 114 9.26 -3.60 12.22
N PHE A 115 8.42 -3.65 11.20
CA PHE A 115 7.19 -4.46 11.22
C PHE A 115 7.49 -5.95 11.40
N ILE A 116 8.41 -6.51 10.61
CA ILE A 116 8.79 -7.92 10.71
C ILE A 116 9.29 -8.25 12.13
N ARG A 117 10.19 -7.42 12.68
CA ARG A 117 10.74 -7.61 14.03
C ARG A 117 9.65 -7.51 15.11
N ALA A 118 8.73 -6.56 14.99
CA ALA A 118 7.65 -6.36 15.95
C ALA A 118 6.59 -7.48 15.93
N ASN A 119 6.47 -8.22 14.82
CA ASN A 119 5.49 -9.29 14.66
C ASN A 119 6.13 -10.69 14.61
N LYS A 120 7.42 -10.84 14.96
CA LYS A 120 8.18 -12.10 14.83
C LYS A 120 7.56 -13.32 15.54
N ASP A 121 6.78 -13.08 16.60
CA ASP A 121 6.19 -14.14 17.45
C ASP A 121 4.71 -14.43 17.12
N LYS A 122 4.18 -13.92 16.01
CA LYS A 122 2.79 -14.14 15.55
C LYS A 122 2.72 -14.18 14.01
N PRO A 123 1.70 -14.81 13.41
CA PRO A 123 1.56 -14.81 11.95
C PRO A 123 1.39 -13.38 11.43
N PHE A 124 2.18 -13.04 10.39
CA PHE A 124 2.06 -11.75 9.71
C PHE A 124 2.08 -11.93 8.19
N PHE A 125 1.38 -11.03 7.50
CA PHE A 125 1.44 -10.87 6.06
C PHE A 125 2.20 -9.58 5.75
N CYS A 126 3.31 -9.69 5.04
CA CYS A 126 4.13 -8.53 4.67
C CYS A 126 4.12 -8.37 3.16
N TYR A 127 3.38 -7.38 2.66
CA TYR A 127 3.36 -7.02 1.26
C TYR A 127 4.39 -5.91 1.01
N VAL A 128 5.47 -6.22 0.26
CA VAL A 128 6.59 -5.29 0.06
C VAL A 128 6.73 -4.88 -1.41
N PRO A 129 5.79 -4.10 -1.95
CA PRO A 129 5.88 -3.65 -3.32
C PRO A 129 6.79 -2.43 -3.46
N PHE A 130 8.10 -2.67 -3.42
CA PHE A 130 9.09 -1.63 -3.69
C PHE A 130 8.82 -0.90 -5.00
N THR A 131 9.27 0.35 -5.05
CA THR A 131 9.07 1.22 -6.21
C THR A 131 10.32 1.31 -7.09
N ILE A 132 11.28 0.41 -6.88
CA ILE A 132 12.40 0.16 -7.79
C ILE A 132 12.01 -0.94 -8.79
N PRO A 133 12.62 -0.95 -9.98
CA PRO A 133 13.05 0.21 -10.76
C PRO A 133 11.83 0.97 -11.33
#